data_AF-A0A2T4A3W5-F1
#
_entry.id   AF-A0A2T4A3W5-F1
#
_cell.length_a   1.000
_cell.length_b   1.000
_cell.length_c   1.000
_cell.angle_alpha   90.00
_cell.angle_beta   90.00
_cell.angle_gamma   90.00
#
_symmetry.space_group_name_H-M   'P 1'
#
loop_
_entity.id
_entity.type
_entity.pdbx_description
1 polymer ?
#
loop_
_entity_poly.entity_id
_entity_poly.type
_entity_poly.pdbx_seq_one_letter_code
_entity_poly.pdbx_strand_id
1 'polypeptide(L)'
;MWGALLMCQAAVKNLGGLLALRVLSGAFEAIADPAFMLITSMYYTRAEQPSRISAWYAFNGIGVAGGGLIGYGIGQIKSSLPSWRYEFIIVGAFCAAWGICLFICLPNSPRTIWGFSHDEKLIMIARMRRNQTGVEQNRINWKQIKEAYLDYKTWLFTLLGFVSNIPNGGISNFSTLVIKGLNFDTLHTALLGIPQGVLVVIWIGLGALANKFMPNNCRTLVCALFMLPTIAGALGFLLAPNDAYVGRLICFYLTGSYQASFVISLSLITSNTGGQSKKMIVSGMIWFGACIGNIAGPFFYKANQAPSYHLGIGSLLVANCIELALFFVFRYAFIWENKKKEKLRAEMEERGELIAGELNATAFVDMTDKENPNFVYVY
;
A
#
# COMPACT_ATOMS: atom_id res chain seq x y z
N MET A 1 11.41 -6.30 -16.80
CA MET A 1 11.20 -5.23 -17.81
C MET A 1 11.51 -3.86 -17.24
N TRP A 2 10.91 -3.46 -16.11
CA TRP A 2 11.19 -2.19 -15.43
C TRP A 2 12.70 -1.88 -15.27
N GLY A 3 13.47 -2.81 -14.69
CA GLY A 3 14.93 -2.62 -14.51
C GLY A 3 15.71 -2.41 -15.82
N ALA A 4 15.30 -3.05 -16.91
CA ALA A 4 15.92 -2.84 -18.22
C ALA A 4 15.65 -1.43 -18.76
N LEU A 5 14.41 -0.93 -18.59
CA LEU A 5 14.05 0.44 -18.99
C LEU A 5 14.78 1.49 -18.15
N LEU A 6 15.02 1.24 -16.86
CA LEU A 6 15.85 2.11 -16.02
C LEU A 6 17.29 2.19 -16.53
N MET A 7 17.90 1.06 -16.89
CA MET A 7 19.24 1.07 -17.49
C MET A 7 19.25 1.86 -18.81
N CYS A 8 18.21 1.75 -19.64
CA CYS A 8 18.08 2.54 -20.85
C CYS A 8 17.95 4.05 -20.60
N GLN A 9 17.38 4.48 -19.46
CA GLN A 9 17.26 5.90 -19.13
C GLN A 9 18.63 6.57 -18.95
N ALA A 10 19.64 5.83 -18.47
CA ALA A 10 21.00 6.36 -18.33
C ALA A 10 21.67 6.66 -19.68
N ALA A 11 21.22 6.04 -20.78
CA ALA A 11 21.78 6.23 -22.11
C ALA A 11 21.13 7.40 -22.90
N VAL A 12 19.99 7.92 -22.42
CA VAL A 12 19.24 8.94 -23.15
C VAL A 12 19.89 10.32 -23.02
N LYS A 13 19.92 11.04 -24.15
CA LYS A 13 20.41 12.43 -24.26
C LYS A 13 19.31 13.46 -24.54
N ASN A 14 18.09 13.01 -24.87
CA ASN A 14 16.98 13.87 -25.29
C ASN A 14 15.82 13.82 -24.29
N LEU A 15 15.20 14.97 -24.02
CA LEU A 15 14.08 15.09 -23.06
C LEU A 15 12.87 14.22 -23.46
N GLY A 16 12.52 14.18 -24.75
CA GLY A 16 11.43 13.33 -25.25
C GLY A 16 11.67 11.84 -25.03
N GLY A 17 12.91 11.37 -25.23
CA GLY A 17 13.29 9.98 -24.96
C GLY A 17 13.24 9.65 -23.47
N LEU A 18 13.60 10.60 -22.61
CA LEU A 18 13.55 10.42 -21.16
C LEU A 18 12.10 10.31 -20.68
N LEU A 19 11.21 11.17 -21.19
CA LEU A 19 9.78 11.13 -20.90
C LEU A 19 9.15 9.81 -21.36
N ALA A 20 9.42 9.36 -22.59
CA ALA A 20 8.90 8.10 -23.10
C ALA A 20 9.34 6.91 -22.25
N LEU A 21 10.63 6.83 -21.89
CA LEU A 21 11.13 5.76 -21.02
C LEU A 21 10.55 5.83 -19.61
N ARG A 22 10.25 7.02 -19.09
CA ARG A 22 9.61 7.19 -17.77
C ARG A 22 8.16 6.73 -17.76
N VAL A 23 7.41 7.04 -18.80
CA VAL A 23 6.02 6.56 -18.98
C VAL A 23 6.02 5.03 -19.09
N LEU A 24 6.90 4.47 -19.92
CA LEU A 24 7.00 3.02 -20.06
C LEU A 24 7.44 2.34 -18.76
N SER A 25 8.46 2.88 -18.06
CA SER A 25 8.87 2.31 -16.78
C SER A 25 7.73 2.35 -15.77
N GLY A 26 7.00 3.47 -15.65
CA GLY A 26 5.85 3.56 -14.75
C GLY A 26 4.75 2.56 -15.08
N ALA A 27 4.47 2.33 -16.37
CA ALA A 27 3.48 1.34 -16.80
C ALA A 27 3.86 -0.09 -16.36
N PHE A 28 5.14 -0.46 -16.42
CA PHE A 28 5.60 -1.78 -15.95
C PHE A 28 5.70 -1.87 -14.42
N GLU A 29 5.90 -0.76 -13.73
CA GLU A 29 5.94 -0.70 -12.27
C GLU A 29 4.56 -0.86 -11.64
N ALA A 30 3.53 -0.25 -12.25
CA ALA A 30 2.16 -0.22 -11.73
C ALA A 30 1.52 -1.61 -11.52
N ILE A 31 2.07 -2.66 -12.12
CA ILE A 31 1.58 -4.04 -12.00
C ILE A 31 2.13 -4.73 -10.74
N ALA A 32 3.26 -4.25 -10.19
CA ALA A 32 3.98 -4.94 -9.13
C ALA A 32 3.16 -5.07 -7.84
N ASP A 33 2.66 -3.95 -7.30
CA ASP A 33 1.87 -3.94 -6.07
C ASP A 33 0.58 -4.79 -6.12
N PRO A 34 -0.30 -4.65 -7.14
CA PRO A 34 -1.48 -5.49 -7.24
C PRO A 34 -1.12 -6.97 -7.43
N ALA A 35 -0.02 -7.29 -8.13
CA ALA A 35 0.46 -8.66 -8.27
C ALA A 35 0.91 -9.26 -6.93
N PHE A 36 1.67 -8.53 -6.10
CA PHE A 36 2.05 -9.01 -4.76
C PHE A 36 0.84 -9.22 -3.86
N MET A 37 -0.15 -8.33 -3.94
CA MET A 37 -1.36 -8.48 -3.15
C MET A 37 -2.19 -9.69 -3.61
N LEU A 38 -2.24 -9.96 -4.92
CA LEU A 38 -2.87 -11.16 -5.46
C LEU A 38 -2.17 -12.43 -5.02
N ILE A 39 -0.84 -12.51 -5.16
CA ILE A 39 -0.04 -13.65 -4.69
C ILE A 39 -0.27 -13.87 -3.20
N THR A 40 -0.24 -12.82 -2.38
CA THR A 40 -0.50 -12.95 -0.94
C THR A 40 -1.89 -13.50 -0.67
N SER A 41 -2.90 -13.07 -1.43
CA SER A 41 -4.27 -13.58 -1.29
C SER A 41 -4.44 -15.03 -1.77
N MET A 42 -3.56 -15.50 -2.67
CA MET A 42 -3.55 -16.86 -3.22
C MET A 42 -2.78 -17.87 -2.37
N TYR A 43 -1.95 -17.44 -1.42
CA TYR A 43 -1.14 -18.35 -0.60
C TYR A 43 -1.48 -18.29 0.88
N TYR A 44 -2.13 -17.22 1.35
CA TYR A 44 -2.37 -16.98 2.78
C TYR A 44 -3.85 -16.79 3.11
N THR A 45 -4.21 -17.26 4.31
CA THR A 45 -5.59 -17.15 4.83
C THR A 45 -5.96 -15.70 5.19
N ARG A 46 -7.25 -15.37 5.29
CA ARG A 46 -7.72 -14.00 5.61
C ARG A 46 -7.16 -13.48 6.94
N ALA A 47 -6.92 -14.37 7.90
CA ALA A 47 -6.31 -14.04 9.18
C ALA A 47 -4.80 -13.74 9.07
N GLU A 48 -4.10 -14.35 8.10
CA GLU A 48 -2.65 -14.22 7.92
C GLU A 48 -2.26 -13.11 6.93
N GLN A 49 -3.14 -12.81 5.97
CA GLN A 49 -2.95 -11.75 4.96
C GLN A 49 -2.44 -10.42 5.55
N PRO A 50 -3.01 -9.86 6.65
CA PRO A 50 -2.54 -8.59 7.22
C PRO A 50 -1.05 -8.61 7.58
N SER A 51 -0.61 -9.68 8.26
CA SER A 51 0.78 -9.83 8.72
C SER A 51 1.78 -9.99 7.57
N ARG A 52 1.36 -10.63 6.48
CA ARG A 52 2.19 -10.82 5.29
C ARG A 52 2.28 -9.53 4.48
N ILE A 53 1.16 -8.81 4.36
CA ILE A 53 1.11 -7.48 3.73
C ILE A 53 2.04 -6.52 4.46
N SER A 54 1.98 -6.46 5.79
CA SER A 54 2.92 -5.64 6.56
C SER A 54 4.38 -6.07 6.40
N ALA A 55 4.65 -7.38 6.30
CA ALA A 55 6.03 -7.87 6.19
C ALA A 55 6.67 -7.48 4.85
N TRP A 56 5.96 -7.62 3.72
CA TRP A 56 6.52 -7.21 2.44
C TRP A 56 6.51 -5.68 2.28
N TYR A 57 5.52 -4.97 2.82
CA TYR A 57 5.50 -3.50 2.78
C TYR A 57 6.59 -2.88 3.65
N ALA A 58 7.04 -3.56 4.72
CA ALA A 58 8.19 -3.11 5.51
C ALA A 58 9.49 -3.03 4.69
N PHE A 59 9.63 -3.82 3.62
CA PHE A 59 10.78 -3.68 2.71
C PHE A 59 10.78 -2.35 1.96
N ASN A 60 9.66 -1.63 1.88
CA ASN A 60 9.66 -0.25 1.37
C ASN A 60 10.54 0.65 2.24
N GLY A 61 10.41 0.58 3.56
CA GLY A 61 11.26 1.33 4.50
C GLY A 61 12.74 0.92 4.41
N ILE A 62 13.02 -0.38 4.24
CA ILE A 62 14.38 -0.87 3.97
C ILE A 62 14.91 -0.31 2.64
N GLY A 63 14.06 -0.22 1.62
CA GLY A 63 14.38 0.37 0.32
C GLY A 63 14.73 1.84 0.42
N VAL A 64 14.02 2.62 1.25
CA VAL A 64 14.35 4.04 1.50
C VAL A 64 15.70 4.16 2.22
N ALA A 65 15.95 3.35 3.24
CA ALA A 65 17.22 3.37 3.97
C ALA A 65 18.39 2.89 3.10
N GLY A 66 18.22 1.79 2.37
CA GLY A 66 19.21 1.24 1.45
C GLY A 66 19.47 2.15 0.25
N GLY A 67 18.42 2.79 -0.29
CA GLY A 67 18.52 3.78 -1.36
C GLY A 67 19.35 4.98 -0.93
N GLY A 68 19.17 5.49 0.29
CA GLY A 68 20.01 6.56 0.84
C GLY A 68 21.49 6.17 0.95
N LEU A 69 21.79 4.94 1.38
CA LEU A 69 23.16 4.39 1.46
C LEU A 69 23.80 4.22 0.09
N ILE A 70 23.08 3.61 -0.85
CA ILE A 70 23.56 3.39 -2.23
C ILE A 70 23.76 4.73 -2.92
N GLY A 71 22.82 5.67 -2.77
CA GLY A 71 22.94 7.03 -3.29
C GLY A 71 24.14 7.79 -2.72
N TYR A 72 24.40 7.67 -1.41
CA TYR A 72 25.61 8.24 -0.79
C TYR A 72 26.90 7.63 -1.37
N GLY A 73 26.97 6.30 -1.50
CA GLY A 73 28.12 5.61 -2.07
C GLY A 73 28.39 5.98 -3.53
N ILE A 74 27.34 6.06 -4.35
CA ILE A 74 27.45 6.45 -5.77
C ILE A 74 27.77 7.94 -5.92
N GLY A 75 27.27 8.79 -5.02
CA GLY A 75 27.56 10.22 -4.99
C GLY A 75 29.05 10.56 -4.80
N GLN A 76 29.84 9.65 -4.23
CA GLN A 76 31.29 9.83 -4.07
C GLN A 76 32.12 9.43 -5.30
N ILE A 77 31.50 8.77 -6.29
CA ILE A 77 32.18 8.32 -7.50
C ILE A 77 32.44 9.53 -8.41
N LYS A 78 33.70 9.98 -8.45
CA LYS A 78 34.19 10.98 -9.41
C LYS A 78 34.65 10.28 -10.69
N SER A 79 33.73 10.06 -11.62
CA SER A 79 34.01 9.46 -12.94
C SER A 79 33.52 10.37 -14.07
N SER A 80 33.76 9.96 -15.32
CA SER A 80 33.38 10.67 -16.57
C SER A 80 31.86 10.85 -16.75
N LEU A 81 31.05 9.97 -16.14
CA LEU A 81 29.59 10.06 -16.19
C LEU A 81 29.02 10.73 -14.94
N PRO A 82 27.94 11.53 -15.07
CA PRO A 82 27.27 12.13 -13.92
C PRO A 82 26.67 11.05 -13.00
N SER A 83 26.83 11.23 -11.68
CA SER A 83 26.55 10.22 -10.64
C SER A 83 25.14 9.62 -10.69
N TRP A 84 24.12 10.41 -11.07
CA TRP A 84 22.73 9.94 -11.22
C TRP A 84 22.56 8.84 -12.27
N ARG A 85 23.42 8.77 -13.30
CA ARG A 85 23.37 7.71 -14.32
C ARG A 85 23.84 6.37 -13.77
N TYR A 86 24.83 6.39 -12.89
CA TYR A 86 25.31 5.17 -12.23
C TYR A 86 24.23 4.57 -11.32
N GLU A 87 23.44 5.41 -10.66
CA GLU A 87 22.31 4.98 -9.85
C GLU A 87 21.27 4.21 -10.68
N PHE A 88 20.84 4.76 -11.82
CA PHE A 88 19.90 4.05 -12.72
C PHE A 88 20.45 2.75 -13.29
N ILE A 89 21.76 2.68 -13.57
CA ILE A 89 22.39 1.46 -14.10
C ILE A 89 22.47 0.39 -13.01
N ILE A 90 23.00 0.72 -11.83
CA ILE A 90 23.24 -0.24 -10.75
C ILE A 90 21.91 -0.78 -10.21
N VAL A 91 20.96 0.10 -9.89
CA VAL A 91 19.64 -0.28 -9.38
C VAL A 91 18.85 -1.03 -10.46
N GLY A 92 18.88 -0.54 -11.70
CA GLY A 92 18.23 -1.19 -12.84
C GLY A 92 18.74 -2.60 -13.10
N ALA A 93 20.06 -2.81 -13.02
CA ALA A 93 20.70 -4.12 -13.18
C ALA A 93 20.31 -5.09 -12.07
N PHE A 94 20.35 -4.64 -10.80
CA PHE A 94 19.96 -5.46 -9.66
C PHE A 94 18.49 -5.89 -9.76
N CYS A 95 17.60 -4.97 -10.11
CA CYS A 95 16.18 -5.29 -10.27
C CYS A 95 15.89 -6.17 -11.49
N ALA A 96 16.65 -6.04 -12.58
CA ALA A 96 16.56 -6.95 -13.72
C ALA A 96 17.01 -8.37 -13.34
N ALA A 97 18.13 -8.50 -12.62
CA ALA A 97 18.62 -9.78 -12.13
C ALA A 97 17.64 -10.45 -11.16
N TRP A 98 17.08 -9.67 -10.21
CA TRP A 98 16.05 -10.17 -9.29
C TRP A 98 14.78 -10.62 -10.02
N GLY A 99 14.36 -9.88 -11.06
CA GLY A 99 13.23 -10.27 -11.90
C GLY A 99 13.45 -11.60 -12.62
N ILE A 100 14.68 -11.87 -13.11
CA ILE A 100 15.05 -13.16 -13.70
C ILE A 100 15.03 -14.27 -12.66
N CYS A 101 15.56 -14.01 -11.46
CA CYS A 101 15.51 -14.96 -10.34
C CYS A 101 14.06 -15.31 -9.98
N LEU A 102 13.18 -14.33 -9.86
CA LEU A 102 11.75 -14.55 -9.61
C LEU A 102 11.09 -15.34 -10.74
N PHE A 103 11.42 -15.08 -12.00
CA PHE A 103 10.87 -15.83 -13.13
C PHE A 103 11.21 -17.33 -13.08
N ILE A 104 12.41 -17.67 -12.59
CA ILE A 104 12.88 -19.07 -12.48
C ILE A 104 12.34 -19.71 -11.19
N CYS A 105 12.34 -18.97 -10.08
CA CYS A 105 12.06 -19.53 -8.74
C CYS A 105 10.59 -19.45 -8.33
N LEU A 106 9.77 -18.55 -8.90
CA LEU A 106 8.39 -18.33 -8.46
C LEU A 106 7.42 -19.23 -9.25
N PRO A 107 6.79 -20.24 -8.62
CA PRO A 107 5.79 -21.07 -9.28
C PRO A 107 4.48 -20.30 -9.50
N ASN A 108 3.87 -20.44 -10.68
CA ASN A 108 2.68 -19.68 -11.10
C ASN A 108 1.41 -20.01 -10.30
N SER A 109 1.33 -21.18 -9.65
CA SER A 109 0.18 -21.59 -8.86
C SER A 109 0.61 -22.36 -7.62
N PRO A 110 -0.18 -22.27 -6.51
CA PRO A 110 -0.07 -23.16 -5.36
C PRO A 110 -0.03 -24.65 -5.71
N ARG A 111 -0.59 -25.04 -6.87
CA ARG A 111 -0.58 -26.42 -7.40
C ARG A 111 0.78 -26.84 -7.95
N THR A 112 1.51 -25.89 -8.53
CA THR A 112 2.79 -26.09 -9.23
C THR A 112 4.00 -25.81 -8.35
N ILE A 113 3.84 -25.58 -7.04
CA ILE A 113 4.99 -25.29 -6.17
C ILE A 113 5.97 -26.46 -6.19
N TRP A 114 7.23 -26.13 -6.41
CA TRP A 114 8.35 -27.06 -6.37
C TRP A 114 8.74 -27.32 -4.90
N GLY A 115 8.96 -28.58 -4.53
CA GLY A 115 9.48 -28.95 -3.20
C GLY A 115 8.44 -29.37 -2.13
N PHE A 116 7.13 -29.30 -2.39
CA PHE A 116 6.11 -29.83 -1.47
C PHE A 116 5.59 -31.20 -1.92
N SER A 117 5.37 -32.10 -0.95
CA SER A 117 4.72 -33.40 -1.17
C SER A 117 3.27 -33.22 -1.63
N HIS A 118 2.70 -34.24 -2.26
CA HIS A 118 1.31 -34.23 -2.72
C HIS A 118 0.32 -33.94 -1.57
N ASP A 119 0.59 -34.50 -0.39
CA ASP A 119 -0.24 -34.32 0.80
C ASP A 119 -0.15 -32.90 1.37
N GLU A 120 1.04 -32.28 1.35
CA GLU A 120 1.22 -30.89 1.79
C GLU A 120 0.51 -29.92 0.85
N LYS A 121 0.57 -30.18 -0.46
CA LYS A 121 -0.19 -29.43 -1.47
C LYS A 121 -1.69 -29.56 -1.23
N LEU A 122 -2.19 -30.76 -0.92
CA LEU A 122 -3.59 -30.99 -0.58
C LEU A 122 -3.99 -30.23 0.70
N ILE A 123 -3.16 -30.23 1.74
CA ILE A 123 -3.41 -29.47 2.98
C ILE A 123 -3.44 -27.97 2.69
N MET A 124 -2.54 -27.46 1.85
CA MET A 124 -2.50 -26.05 1.50
C MET A 124 -3.72 -25.63 0.68
N ILE A 125 -4.15 -26.48 -0.27
CA ILE A 125 -5.40 -26.31 -1.02
C ILE A 125 -6.61 -26.41 -0.07
N ALA A 126 -6.61 -27.31 0.91
CA ALA A 126 -7.69 -27.45 1.89
C ALA A 126 -7.78 -26.22 2.83
N ARG A 127 -6.64 -25.65 3.25
CA ARG A 127 -6.59 -24.39 3.99
C ARG A 127 -7.14 -23.22 3.17
N MET A 128 -6.80 -23.18 1.89
CA MET A 128 -7.35 -22.21 0.95
C MET A 128 -8.87 -22.38 0.76
N ARG A 129 -9.35 -23.63 0.68
CA ARG A 129 -10.79 -23.96 0.62
C ARG A 129 -11.56 -23.45 1.84
N ARG A 130 -10.98 -23.52 3.04
CA ARG A 130 -11.60 -22.99 4.28
C ARG A 130 -11.80 -21.47 4.26
N ASN A 131 -11.09 -20.76 3.38
CA ASN A 131 -11.03 -19.31 3.37
C ASN A 131 -12.11 -18.64 2.48
N GLN A 132 -12.98 -19.44 1.84
CA GLN A 132 -14.04 -19.01 0.89
C GLN A 132 -13.54 -18.08 -0.24
N THR A 133 -12.23 -18.00 -0.44
CA THR A 133 -11.60 -17.38 -1.60
C THR A 133 -11.42 -18.52 -2.60
N GLY A 134 -12.32 -18.61 -3.58
CA GLY A 134 -12.35 -19.70 -4.56
C GLY A 134 -10.95 -20.00 -5.10
N VAL A 135 -10.65 -21.30 -5.24
CA VAL A 135 -9.41 -21.77 -5.85
C VAL A 135 -9.47 -21.41 -7.33
N GLU A 136 -8.58 -20.51 -7.78
CA GLU A 136 -8.32 -20.16 -9.19
C GLU A 136 -9.49 -20.47 -10.15
N GLN A 137 -10.47 -19.58 -10.22
CA GLN A 137 -11.38 -19.58 -11.35
C GLN A 137 -10.73 -18.74 -12.45
N ASN A 138 -10.15 -19.37 -13.48
CA ASN A 138 -9.64 -18.70 -14.69
C ASN A 138 -10.75 -18.03 -15.54
N ARG A 139 -11.94 -17.81 -14.97
CA ARG A 139 -13.09 -17.18 -15.62
C ARG A 139 -13.41 -15.87 -14.91
N ILE A 140 -13.15 -14.77 -15.62
CA ILE A 140 -13.55 -13.43 -15.21
C ILE A 140 -15.08 -13.38 -15.17
N ASN A 141 -15.65 -13.15 -13.99
CA ASN A 141 -17.10 -13.00 -13.87
C ASN A 141 -17.48 -11.53 -14.04
N TRP A 142 -18.01 -11.19 -15.22
CA TRP A 142 -18.40 -9.82 -15.56
C TRP A 142 -19.47 -9.23 -14.62
N LYS A 143 -20.30 -10.09 -13.99
CA LYS A 143 -21.29 -9.67 -12.99
C LYS A 143 -20.60 -9.13 -11.73
N GLN A 144 -19.56 -9.80 -11.25
CA GLN A 144 -18.76 -9.35 -10.10
C GLN A 144 -18.03 -8.04 -10.40
N ILE A 145 -17.56 -7.86 -11.64
CA ILE A 145 -16.92 -6.60 -12.07
C ILE A 145 -17.94 -5.46 -12.05
N LYS A 146 -19.12 -5.64 -12.65
CA LYS A 146 -20.19 -4.62 -12.62
C LYS A 146 -20.59 -4.28 -11.19
N GLU A 147 -20.70 -5.27 -10.32
CA GLU A 147 -20.97 -5.04 -8.92
C GLU A 147 -19.85 -4.26 -8.23
N ALA A 148 -18.58 -4.56 -8.52
CA ALA A 148 -17.44 -3.83 -7.99
C ALA A 148 -17.50 -2.33 -8.32
N TYR A 149 -17.84 -1.97 -9.55
CA TYR A 149 -17.95 -0.58 -9.99
C TYR A 149 -19.17 0.15 -9.42
N LEU A 150 -20.27 -0.55 -9.20
CA LEU A 150 -21.50 0.00 -8.62
C LEU A 150 -21.46 0.06 -7.09
N ASP A 151 -20.46 -0.54 -6.45
CA ASP A 151 -20.32 -0.52 -5.00
C ASP A 151 -19.67 0.78 -4.53
N TYR A 152 -20.38 1.51 -3.66
CA TYR A 152 -19.89 2.76 -3.09
C TYR A 152 -18.60 2.56 -2.28
N LYS A 153 -18.39 1.36 -1.71
CA LYS A 153 -17.17 1.01 -0.97
C LYS A 153 -15.93 1.08 -1.84
N THR A 154 -16.03 0.62 -3.08
CA THR A 154 -14.91 0.63 -4.02
C THR A 154 -14.44 2.05 -4.28
N TRP A 155 -15.39 2.99 -4.41
CA TRP A 155 -15.09 4.41 -4.56
C TRP A 155 -14.54 5.02 -3.26
N LEU A 156 -15.06 4.63 -2.09
CA LEU A 156 -14.48 5.04 -0.81
C LEU A 156 -13.02 4.55 -0.67
N PHE A 157 -12.71 3.32 -1.07
CA PHE A 157 -11.34 2.80 -1.05
C PHE A 157 -10.43 3.48 -2.07
N THR A 158 -10.98 3.86 -3.22
CA THR A 158 -10.26 4.67 -4.23
C THR A 158 -9.93 6.05 -3.69
N LEU A 159 -10.90 6.69 -3.02
CA LEU A 159 -10.72 7.99 -2.37
C LEU A 159 -9.70 7.90 -1.23
N LEU A 160 -9.74 6.81 -0.45
CA LEU A 160 -8.73 6.54 0.57
C LEU A 160 -7.33 6.45 -0.07
N GLY A 161 -7.17 5.63 -1.12
CA GLY A 161 -5.90 5.54 -1.85
C GLY A 161 -5.39 6.89 -2.36
N PHE A 162 -6.28 7.71 -2.91
CA PHE A 162 -5.97 9.07 -3.36
C PHE A 162 -5.47 9.95 -2.21
N VAL A 163 -6.22 10.03 -1.11
CA VAL A 163 -5.89 10.91 0.01
C VAL A 163 -4.63 10.46 0.74
N SER A 164 -4.45 9.15 0.98
CA SER A 164 -3.28 8.59 1.66
C SER A 164 -1.97 8.80 0.88
N ASN A 165 -2.04 8.93 -0.45
CA ASN A 165 -0.85 9.08 -1.30
C ASN A 165 -0.51 10.54 -1.66
N ILE A 166 -1.39 11.51 -1.40
CA ILE A 166 -1.02 12.94 -1.47
C ILE A 166 0.18 13.23 -0.54
N PRO A 167 0.17 12.80 0.75
CA PRO A 167 1.33 12.84 1.62
C PRO A 167 2.58 12.18 1.04
N ASN A 168 2.42 10.99 0.42
CA ASN A 168 3.53 10.22 -0.11
C ASN A 168 4.24 10.96 -1.24
N GLY A 169 3.48 11.43 -2.25
CA GLY A 169 4.02 12.21 -3.36
C GLY A 169 4.67 13.52 -2.94
N GLY A 170 4.13 14.18 -1.90
CA GLY A 170 4.73 15.38 -1.32
C GLY A 170 6.02 15.12 -0.55
N ILE A 171 5.96 14.24 0.45
CA ILE A 171 7.09 13.92 1.34
C ILE A 171 8.23 13.26 0.56
N SER A 172 7.96 12.30 -0.32
CA SER A 172 9.00 11.57 -1.04
C SER A 172 9.81 12.51 -1.96
N ASN A 173 9.12 13.33 -2.76
CA ASN A 173 9.78 14.23 -3.71
C ASN A 173 10.42 15.46 -3.05
N PHE A 174 9.82 15.99 -1.98
CA PHE A 174 10.29 17.24 -1.36
C PHE A 174 11.06 17.04 -0.06
N SER A 175 11.15 15.82 0.50
CA SER A 175 11.98 15.54 1.70
C SER A 175 13.41 16.03 1.53
N THR A 176 14.04 15.72 0.40
CA THR A 176 15.40 16.16 0.09
C THR A 176 15.52 17.68 -0.07
N LEU A 177 14.53 18.35 -0.67
CA LEU A 177 14.47 19.80 -0.80
C LEU A 177 14.25 20.51 0.54
N VAL A 178 13.36 19.98 1.38
CA VAL A 178 13.08 20.49 2.72
C VAL A 178 14.30 20.35 3.60
N ILE A 179 14.99 19.20 3.56
CA ILE A 179 16.21 18.97 4.33
C ILE A 179 17.37 19.83 3.82
N LYS A 180 17.49 20.03 2.49
CA LYS A 180 18.48 20.96 1.92
C LYS A 180 18.21 22.42 2.30
N GLY A 181 16.94 22.80 2.42
CA GLY A 181 16.52 24.11 2.93
C GLY A 181 16.90 24.35 4.40
N LEU A 182 17.31 23.31 5.12
CA LEU A 182 17.79 23.39 6.49
C LEU A 182 19.33 23.50 6.61
N ASN A 183 20.03 23.90 5.55
CA ASN A 183 21.48 24.12 5.50
C ASN A 183 22.37 22.86 5.66
N PHE A 184 21.83 21.66 5.42
CA PHE A 184 22.63 20.43 5.39
C PHE A 184 23.21 20.19 4.00
N ASP A 185 24.47 19.73 3.96
CA ASP A 185 25.11 19.33 2.72
C ASP A 185 24.32 18.19 2.03
N THR A 186 24.33 18.17 0.71
CA THR A 186 23.55 17.23 -0.12
C THR A 186 23.85 15.76 0.20
N LEU A 187 25.11 15.45 0.57
CA LEU A 187 25.54 14.12 1.00
C LEU A 187 24.98 13.73 2.39
N HIS A 188 24.92 14.68 3.32
CA HIS A 188 24.33 14.45 4.65
C HIS A 188 22.80 14.31 4.58
N THR A 189 22.17 14.98 3.61
CA THR A 189 20.72 14.90 3.35
C THR A 189 20.29 13.50 2.92
N ALA A 190 21.06 12.82 2.08
CA ALA A 190 20.79 11.42 1.71
C ALA A 190 20.89 10.48 2.92
N LEU A 191 21.84 10.76 3.83
CA LEU A 191 22.03 10.01 5.07
C LEU A 191 20.84 10.17 6.04
N LEU A 192 20.21 11.35 6.07
CA LEU A 192 19.03 11.64 6.89
C LEU A 192 17.77 10.90 6.41
N GLY A 193 17.77 10.29 5.23
CA GLY A 193 16.73 9.36 4.78
C GLY A 193 16.80 7.98 5.48
N ILE A 194 17.97 7.60 6.01
CA ILE A 194 18.17 6.28 6.65
C ILE A 194 17.35 6.13 7.93
N PRO A 195 17.38 7.09 8.89
CA PRO A 195 16.55 7.02 10.09
C PRO A 195 15.05 7.02 9.76
N GLN A 196 14.65 7.74 8.70
CA GLN A 196 13.25 7.74 8.24
C GLN A 196 12.82 6.33 7.80
N GLY A 197 13.63 5.65 6.99
CA GLY A 197 13.35 4.28 6.54
C GLY A 197 13.25 3.30 7.71
N VAL A 198 14.14 3.40 8.70
CA VAL A 198 14.11 2.55 9.91
C VAL A 198 12.84 2.80 10.73
N LEU A 199 12.46 4.07 10.94
CA LEU A 199 11.24 4.40 11.66
C LEU A 199 9.99 3.90 10.93
N VAL A 200 9.94 3.98 9.60
CA VAL A 200 8.85 3.40 8.80
C VAL A 200 8.73 1.89 9.05
N VAL A 201 9.85 1.15 9.10
CA VAL A 201 9.84 -0.29 9.42
C VAL A 201 9.29 -0.53 10.83
N ILE A 202 9.71 0.29 11.82
CA ILE A 202 9.23 0.19 13.20
C ILE A 202 7.72 0.48 13.28
N TRP A 203 7.24 1.52 12.61
CA TRP A 203 5.82 1.87 12.56
C TRP A 203 4.97 0.78 11.90
N ILE A 204 5.42 0.22 10.78
CA ILE A 204 4.74 -0.90 10.10
C ILE A 204 4.74 -2.14 11.01
N GLY A 205 5.85 -2.42 11.68
CA GLY A 205 5.97 -3.53 12.64
C GLY A 205 5.02 -3.36 13.83
N LEU A 206 4.92 -2.16 14.39
CA LEU A 206 3.97 -1.82 15.45
C LEU A 206 2.52 -1.93 14.96
N GLY A 207 2.23 -1.48 13.74
CA GLY A 207 0.92 -1.64 13.12
C GLY A 207 0.53 -3.11 12.93
N ALA A 208 1.48 -3.95 12.51
CA ALA A 208 1.29 -5.40 12.40
C ALA A 208 1.07 -6.07 13.76
N LEU A 209 1.82 -5.65 14.78
CA LEU A 209 1.69 -6.15 16.15
C LEU A 209 0.34 -5.75 16.76
N ALA A 210 -0.07 -4.49 16.57
CA ALA A 210 -1.36 -3.97 17.01
C ALA A 210 -2.52 -4.73 16.35
N ASN A 211 -2.39 -5.07 15.06
CA ASN A 211 -3.40 -5.86 14.34
C ASN A 211 -3.46 -7.33 14.82
N LYS A 212 -2.36 -7.87 15.36
CA LYS A 212 -2.30 -9.24 15.90
C LYS A 212 -2.82 -9.34 17.35
N PHE A 213 -2.57 -8.33 18.18
CA PHE A 213 -2.92 -8.35 19.61
C PHE A 213 -4.30 -7.78 19.93
N MET A 214 -4.90 -6.98 19.03
CA MET A 214 -6.16 -6.28 19.31
C MET A 214 -7.37 -6.97 18.64
N PRO A 215 -8.55 -7.04 19.30
CA PRO A 215 -9.72 -7.79 18.82
C PRO A 215 -10.21 -7.38 17.42
N ASN A 216 -10.88 -8.31 16.73
CA ASN A 216 -11.38 -8.26 15.33
C ASN A 216 -12.27 -7.06 14.94
N ASN A 217 -12.48 -6.06 15.81
CA ASN A 217 -13.43 -4.94 15.65
C ASN A 217 -12.84 -3.54 15.93
N CYS A 218 -11.52 -3.44 16.11
CA CYS A 218 -10.85 -2.17 16.44
C CYS A 218 -9.88 -1.69 15.35
N ARG A 219 -9.87 -2.31 14.16
CA ARG A 219 -8.84 -2.03 13.14
C ARG A 219 -8.91 -0.60 12.62
N THR A 220 -10.12 -0.05 12.43
CA THR A 220 -10.31 1.37 12.08
C THR A 220 -9.88 2.35 13.18
N LEU A 221 -10.07 1.99 14.47
CA LEU A 221 -9.63 2.83 15.59
C LEU A 221 -8.11 2.84 15.73
N VAL A 222 -7.46 1.70 15.45
CA VAL A 222 -6.01 1.60 15.42
C VAL A 222 -5.45 2.46 14.28
N CYS A 223 -6.02 2.39 13.08
CA CYS A 223 -5.66 3.31 11.98
C CYS A 223 -5.81 4.78 12.39
N ALA A 224 -6.93 5.15 13.01
CA ALA A 224 -7.17 6.51 13.48
C ALA A 224 -6.17 6.94 14.56
N LEU A 225 -5.73 6.03 15.43
CA LEU A 225 -4.75 6.29 16.49
C LEU A 225 -3.33 6.46 15.93
N PHE A 226 -2.95 5.68 14.91
CA PHE A 226 -1.68 5.85 14.19
C PHE A 226 -1.63 7.11 13.32
N MET A 227 -2.79 7.73 13.04
CA MET A 227 -2.84 9.05 12.38
C MET A 227 -2.54 10.22 13.31
N LEU A 228 -2.77 10.09 14.61
CA LEU A 228 -2.53 11.18 15.56
C LEU A 228 -1.05 11.62 15.60
N PRO A 229 -0.06 10.72 15.60
CA PRO A 229 1.36 11.10 15.49
C PRO A 229 1.70 11.79 14.17
N THR A 230 1.07 11.42 13.05
CA THR A 230 1.29 12.09 11.75
C THR A 230 0.73 13.51 11.78
N ILE A 231 -0.48 13.70 12.32
CA ILE A 231 -1.10 15.02 12.46
C ILE A 231 -0.28 15.90 13.42
N ALA A 232 0.19 15.35 14.54
CA ALA A 232 1.08 16.05 15.46
C ALA A 232 2.43 16.41 14.82
N GLY A 233 2.99 15.52 13.99
CA GLY A 233 4.20 15.78 13.21
C GLY A 233 4.01 16.90 12.18
N ALA A 234 2.89 16.90 11.44
CA ALA A 234 2.57 17.93 10.47
C ALA A 234 2.32 19.29 11.12
N LEU A 235 1.57 19.33 12.24
CA LEU A 235 1.33 20.54 13.03
C LEU A 235 2.62 21.07 13.67
N GLY A 236 3.45 20.18 14.23
CA GLY A 236 4.74 20.53 14.79
C GLY A 236 5.69 21.11 13.73
N PHE A 237 5.65 20.60 12.50
CA PHE A 237 6.43 21.16 11.40
C PHE A 237 5.94 22.57 11.00
N LEU A 238 4.64 22.83 11.04
CA LEU A 238 4.04 24.13 10.71
C LEU A 238 4.27 25.20 11.81
N LEU A 239 4.21 24.78 13.08
CA LEU A 239 4.28 25.70 14.23
C LEU A 239 5.71 25.89 14.77
N ALA A 240 6.66 25.01 14.43
CA ALA A 240 8.03 25.10 14.93
C ALA A 240 8.76 26.33 14.38
N PRO A 241 9.43 27.13 15.24
CA PRO A 241 10.24 28.27 14.82
C PRO A 241 11.42 27.82 13.95
N ASN A 242 11.87 28.69 13.04
CA ASN A 242 12.90 28.38 12.04
C ASN A 242 14.25 27.97 12.64
N ASP A 243 14.54 28.36 13.89
CA ASP A 243 15.78 28.03 14.61
C ASP A 243 15.82 26.60 15.20
N ALA A 244 14.67 25.90 15.31
CA ALA A 244 14.59 24.58 15.92
C ALA A 244 14.77 23.45 14.89
N TYR A 245 15.97 23.33 14.30
CA TYR A 245 16.29 22.32 13.28
C TYR A 245 15.99 20.88 13.74
N VAL A 246 16.43 20.52 14.94
CA VAL A 246 16.23 19.17 15.51
C VAL A 246 14.75 18.88 15.74
N GLY A 247 13.98 19.89 16.17
CA GLY A 247 12.54 19.77 16.37
C GLY A 247 11.79 19.48 15.07
N ARG A 248 12.12 20.20 13.99
CA ARG A 248 11.54 19.96 12.66
C ARG A 248 11.88 18.59 12.09
N LEU A 249 13.10 18.12 12.31
CA LEU A 249 13.53 16.79 11.87
C LEU A 249 12.77 15.67 12.61
N ILE A 250 12.57 15.82 13.92
CA ILE A 250 11.76 14.87 14.71
C ILE A 250 10.29 14.89 14.25
N CYS A 251 9.72 16.07 14.01
CA CYS A 251 8.38 16.22 13.45
C CYS A 251 8.24 15.55 12.07
N PHE A 252 9.26 15.67 11.22
CA PHE A 252 9.33 14.98 9.93
C PHE A 252 9.35 13.46 10.09
N TYR A 253 10.14 12.92 11.03
CA TYR A 253 10.17 11.50 11.31
C TYR A 253 8.86 10.94 11.87
N LEU A 254 8.12 11.74 12.65
CA LEU A 254 6.78 11.39 13.16
C LEU A 254 5.75 11.19 12.05
N THR A 255 5.93 11.85 10.90
CA THR A 255 5.05 11.65 9.74
C THR A 255 5.13 10.24 9.15
N GLY A 256 6.18 9.46 9.42
CA GLY A 256 6.31 8.09 8.92
C GLY A 256 5.18 7.13 9.36
N SER A 257 4.40 7.51 10.37
CA SER A 257 3.27 6.72 10.88
C SER A 257 2.11 6.56 9.87
N TYR A 258 1.95 7.46 8.88
CA TYR A 258 0.88 7.32 7.87
C TYR A 258 1.03 6.04 7.03
N GLN A 259 2.26 5.55 6.81
CA GLN A 259 2.49 4.33 6.04
C GLN A 259 1.93 3.09 6.75
N ALA A 260 2.01 3.06 8.09
CA ALA A 260 1.41 1.98 8.88
C ALA A 260 -0.12 1.98 8.73
N SER A 261 -0.75 3.16 8.76
CA SER A 261 -2.19 3.32 8.52
C SER A 261 -2.61 2.84 7.12
N PHE A 262 -1.82 3.13 6.09
CA PHE A 262 -2.08 2.66 4.72
C PHE A 262 -2.00 1.13 4.61
N VAL A 263 -1.00 0.50 5.21
CA VAL A 263 -0.85 -0.97 5.24
C VAL A 263 -2.03 -1.66 5.92
N ILE A 264 -2.49 -1.14 7.07
CA ILE A 264 -3.66 -1.68 7.77
C ILE A 264 -4.93 -1.47 6.93
N SER A 265 -5.02 -0.38 6.17
CA SER A 265 -6.12 -0.13 5.24
C SER A 265 -6.19 -1.12 4.09
N LEU A 266 -5.04 -1.49 3.50
CA LEU A 266 -4.96 -2.58 2.51
C LEU A 266 -5.44 -3.92 3.10
N SER A 267 -5.11 -4.18 4.36
CA SER A 267 -5.61 -5.35 5.08
C SER A 267 -7.13 -5.31 5.29
N LEU A 268 -7.73 -4.14 5.54
CA LEU A 268 -9.19 -4.00 5.66
C LEU A 268 -9.88 -4.32 4.33
N ILE A 269 -9.35 -3.82 3.22
CA ILE A 269 -9.90 -4.07 1.87
C ILE A 269 -9.91 -5.56 1.55
N THR A 270 -8.78 -6.22 1.78
CA THR A 270 -8.62 -7.65 1.48
C THR A 270 -9.48 -8.55 2.36
N SER A 271 -9.86 -8.08 3.57
CA SER A 271 -10.75 -8.78 4.50
C SER A 271 -12.23 -8.51 4.23
N ASN A 272 -12.57 -7.31 3.74
CA ASN A 272 -13.94 -6.83 3.54
C ASN A 272 -14.48 -7.00 2.12
N THR A 273 -13.63 -7.39 1.17
CA THR A 273 -14.04 -7.65 -0.22
C THR A 273 -14.08 -9.15 -0.48
N GLY A 274 -15.28 -9.67 -0.80
CA GLY A 274 -15.53 -11.06 -1.18
C GLY A 274 -15.63 -11.23 -2.70
N GLY A 275 -15.30 -12.41 -3.21
CA GLY A 275 -15.26 -12.72 -4.63
C GLY A 275 -13.92 -12.38 -5.28
N GLN A 276 -13.34 -13.31 -6.05
CA GLN A 276 -12.00 -13.16 -6.63
C GLN A 276 -11.93 -11.99 -7.63
N SER A 277 -12.89 -11.91 -8.57
CA SER A 277 -12.88 -10.85 -9.58
C SER A 277 -13.13 -9.47 -8.98
N LYS A 278 -14.04 -9.37 -7.98
CA LYS A 278 -14.31 -8.12 -7.28
C LYS A 278 -13.10 -7.67 -6.47
N LYS A 279 -12.46 -8.57 -5.73
CA LYS A 279 -11.24 -8.27 -4.96
C LYS A 279 -10.12 -7.74 -5.86
N MET A 280 -9.90 -8.31 -7.05
CA MET A 280 -8.94 -7.81 -8.03
C MET A 280 -9.24 -6.37 -8.47
N ILE A 281 -10.50 -6.07 -8.83
CA ILE A 281 -10.89 -4.72 -9.27
C ILE A 281 -10.76 -3.70 -8.14
N VAL A 282 -11.27 -4.01 -6.95
CA VAL A 282 -11.18 -3.10 -5.78
C VAL A 282 -9.72 -2.82 -5.42
N SER A 283 -8.88 -3.86 -5.48
CA SER A 283 -7.43 -3.76 -5.28
C SER A 283 -6.75 -2.89 -6.34
N GLY A 284 -7.12 -3.04 -7.62
CA GLY A 284 -6.61 -2.18 -8.69
C GLY A 284 -7.06 -0.73 -8.53
N MET A 285 -8.30 -0.49 -8.11
CA MET A 285 -8.87 0.85 -7.95
C MET A 285 -8.23 1.65 -6.80
N ILE A 286 -7.85 1.01 -5.67
CA ILE A 286 -7.09 1.72 -4.64
C ILE A 286 -5.71 2.15 -5.13
N TRP A 287 -4.99 1.29 -5.85
CA TRP A 287 -3.70 1.64 -6.44
C TRP A 287 -3.82 2.69 -7.55
N PHE A 288 -4.92 2.67 -8.30
CA PHE A 288 -5.26 3.75 -9.23
C PHE A 288 -5.44 5.09 -8.49
N GLY A 289 -6.20 5.10 -7.38
CA GLY A 289 -6.31 6.25 -6.49
C GLY A 289 -4.94 6.71 -5.97
N ALA A 290 -4.11 5.77 -5.52
CA ALA A 290 -2.75 6.03 -5.05
C ALA A 290 -1.88 6.73 -6.10
N CYS A 291 -1.93 6.28 -7.36
CA CYS A 291 -1.24 6.92 -8.47
C CYS A 291 -1.72 8.37 -8.70
N ILE A 292 -3.03 8.62 -8.66
CA ILE A 292 -3.57 9.98 -8.80
C ILE A 292 -3.12 10.86 -7.62
N GLY A 293 -3.10 10.32 -6.40
CA GLY A 293 -2.63 11.03 -5.20
C GLY A 293 -1.16 11.43 -5.31
N ASN A 294 -0.32 10.51 -5.78
CA ASN A 294 1.10 10.77 -6.01
C ASN A 294 1.36 11.78 -7.13
N ILE A 295 0.50 11.85 -8.14
CA ILE A 295 0.55 12.90 -9.17
C ILE A 295 0.12 14.25 -8.59
N ALA A 296 -0.94 14.28 -7.78
CA ALA A 296 -1.48 15.51 -7.19
C ALA A 296 -0.56 16.13 -6.13
N GLY A 297 0.12 15.31 -5.32
CA GLY A 297 0.98 15.76 -4.20
C GLY A 297 1.99 16.85 -4.58
N PRO A 298 2.84 16.64 -5.60
CA PRO A 298 3.85 17.62 -6.02
C PRO A 298 3.28 18.97 -6.48
N PHE A 299 2.04 19.04 -6.98
CA PHE A 299 1.44 20.30 -7.44
C PHE A 299 1.18 21.29 -6.30
N PHE A 300 1.08 20.82 -5.05
CA PHE A 300 0.91 21.67 -3.87
C PHE A 300 2.23 22.34 -3.43
N TYR A 301 3.38 21.86 -3.90
CA TYR A 301 4.69 22.41 -3.58
C TYR A 301 5.14 23.39 -4.66
N LYS A 302 4.65 24.64 -4.56
CA LYS A 302 5.00 25.71 -5.50
C LYS A 302 6.39 26.28 -5.18
N ALA A 303 7.20 26.48 -6.21
CA ALA A 303 8.53 27.08 -6.11
C ALA A 303 8.51 28.48 -5.43
N ASN A 304 7.43 29.23 -5.60
CA ASN A 304 7.24 30.56 -5.02
C ASN A 304 7.09 30.56 -3.49
N GLN A 305 6.99 29.40 -2.85
CA GLN A 305 6.84 29.26 -1.39
C GLN A 305 8.04 28.58 -0.73
N ALA A 306 9.14 28.41 -1.46
CA ALA A 306 10.39 27.97 -0.86
C ALA A 306 10.89 29.02 0.16
N PRO A 307 11.49 28.63 1.31
CA PRO A 307 11.77 27.26 1.78
C PRO A 307 10.71 26.68 2.74
N SER A 308 9.74 27.48 3.20
CA SER A 308 8.78 27.09 4.25
C SER A 308 7.55 26.34 3.74
N TYR A 309 7.32 26.25 2.42
CA TYR A 309 6.29 25.46 1.72
C TYR A 309 4.96 25.29 2.47
N HIS A 310 4.36 26.38 2.94
CA HIS A 310 3.15 26.34 3.77
C HIS A 310 1.97 25.65 3.09
N LEU A 311 1.80 25.80 1.77
CA LEU A 311 0.72 25.12 1.03
C LEU A 311 0.94 23.60 0.95
N GLY A 312 2.20 23.16 0.80
CA GLY A 312 2.54 21.74 0.79
C GLY A 312 2.27 21.09 2.14
N ILE A 313 2.75 21.69 3.23
CA ILE A 313 2.50 21.19 4.60
C ILE A 313 1.01 21.29 4.97
N GLY A 314 0.33 22.34 4.54
CA GLY A 314 -1.12 22.48 4.69
C GLY A 314 -1.90 21.38 3.96
N SER A 315 -1.51 21.05 2.72
CA SER A 315 -2.12 19.96 1.96
C SER A 315 -1.90 18.60 2.62
N LEU A 316 -0.72 18.38 3.22
CA LEU A 316 -0.41 17.20 4.03
C LEU A 316 -1.36 17.10 5.23
N LEU A 317 -1.52 18.18 6.00
CA LEU A 317 -2.41 18.22 7.16
C LEU A 317 -3.87 17.95 6.75
N VAL A 318 -4.36 18.64 5.72
CA VAL A 318 -5.74 18.48 5.23
C VAL A 318 -5.97 17.05 4.73
N ALA A 319 -5.03 16.48 3.98
CA ALA A 319 -5.12 15.09 3.53
C ALA A 319 -5.21 14.12 4.72
N ASN A 320 -4.35 14.27 5.73
CA ASN A 320 -4.41 13.43 6.94
C ASN A 320 -5.74 13.59 7.72
N CYS A 321 -6.28 14.80 7.80
CA CYS A 321 -7.59 15.03 8.43
C CYS A 321 -8.73 14.38 7.63
N ILE A 322 -8.70 14.47 6.30
CA ILE A 322 -9.69 13.81 5.42
C ILE A 322 -9.57 12.29 5.57
N GLU A 323 -8.36 11.76 5.61
CA GLU A 323 -8.11 10.32 5.80
C GLU A 323 -8.65 9.82 7.15
N LEU A 324 -8.41 10.57 8.22
CA LEU A 324 -8.99 10.31 9.53
C LEU A 324 -10.52 10.30 9.48
N ALA A 325 -11.14 11.29 8.82
CA ALA A 325 -12.59 11.33 8.64
C ALA A 325 -13.10 10.11 7.84
N LEU A 326 -12.36 9.70 6.80
CA LEU A 326 -12.70 8.51 6.02
C LEU A 326 -12.69 7.23 6.84
N PHE A 327 -11.75 7.06 7.78
CA PHE A 327 -11.78 5.90 8.69
C PHE A 327 -13.04 5.84 9.54
N PHE A 328 -13.55 6.98 10.02
CA PHE A 328 -14.83 7.03 10.72
C PHE A 328 -16.01 6.70 9.80
N VAL A 329 -16.00 7.21 8.57
CA VAL A 329 -17.02 6.87 7.56
C VAL A 329 -17.00 5.38 7.24
N PHE A 330 -15.83 4.77 7.06
CA PHE A 330 -15.68 3.33 6.84
C PHE A 330 -16.24 2.53 8.02
N ARG A 331 -15.89 2.92 9.25
CA ARG A 331 -16.39 2.26 10.46
C ARG A 331 -17.92 2.31 10.51
N TYR A 332 -18.53 3.47 10.28
CA TYR A 332 -19.97 3.62 10.28
C TYR A 332 -20.63 2.80 9.15
N ALA A 333 -20.06 2.85 7.93
CA ALA A 333 -20.54 2.10 6.79
C ALA A 333 -20.52 0.58 7.05
N PHE A 334 -19.44 0.04 7.60
CA PHE A 334 -19.32 -1.39 7.92
C PHE A 334 -20.26 -1.82 9.06
N ILE A 335 -20.45 -0.99 10.09
CA ILE A 335 -21.42 -1.26 11.16
C ILE A 335 -22.85 -1.25 10.62
N TRP A 336 -23.19 -0.27 9.77
CA TRP A 336 -24.51 -0.17 9.16
C TRP A 336 -24.83 -1.38 8.28
N GLU A 337 -23.87 -1.84 7.48
CA GLU A 337 -24.06 -3.02 6.64
C GLU A 337 -24.10 -4.32 7.44
N ASN A 338 -23.28 -4.46 8.49
CA ASN A 338 -23.37 -5.61 9.38
C ASN A 338 -24.76 -5.68 10.03
N LYS A 339 -25.32 -4.55 10.49
CA LYS A 339 -26.70 -4.50 11.01
C LYS A 339 -27.74 -4.84 9.95
N LYS A 340 -27.55 -4.39 8.70
CA LYS A 340 -28.45 -4.73 7.59
C LYS A 340 -28.43 -6.21 7.27
N LYS A 341 -27.25 -6.83 7.28
CA LYS A 341 -27.08 -8.27 7.06
C LYS A 341 -27.56 -9.12 8.22
N GLU A 342 -27.40 -8.65 9.46
CA GLU A 342 -27.94 -9.30 10.64
C GLU A 342 -29.47 -9.36 10.58
N LYS A 343 -30.13 -8.27 10.18
CA LYS A 343 -31.57 -8.27 9.90
C LYS A 343 -31.95 -9.24 8.78
N LEU A 344 -31.20 -9.26 7.69
CA LEU A 344 -31.44 -10.16 6.57
C LEU A 344 -31.27 -11.65 6.96
N ARG A 345 -30.31 -11.95 7.85
CA ARG A 345 -30.13 -13.29 8.44
C ARG A 345 -31.28 -13.66 9.35
N ALA A 346 -31.69 -12.76 10.24
CA ALA A 346 -32.84 -12.98 11.10
C ALA A 346 -34.12 -13.27 10.28
N GLU A 347 -34.35 -12.51 9.19
CA GLU A 347 -35.47 -12.74 8.27
C GLU A 347 -35.35 -14.08 7.50
N MET A 348 -34.13 -14.53 7.17
CA MET A 348 -33.91 -15.84 6.52
C MET A 348 -34.03 -17.03 7.49
N GLU A 349 -33.63 -16.85 8.74
CA GLU A 349 -33.84 -17.80 9.82
C GLU A 349 -35.33 -17.95 10.14
N GLU A 350 -36.08 -16.84 10.16
CA GLU A 350 -37.55 -16.83 10.33
C GLU A 350 -38.30 -17.50 9.17
N ARG A 351 -37.78 -17.41 7.93
CA ARG A 351 -38.35 -18.12 6.76
C ARG A 351 -37.97 -19.60 6.69
N GLY A 352 -37.09 -20.09 7.56
CA GLY A 352 -36.60 -21.48 7.55
C GLY A 352 -35.66 -21.82 6.38
N GLU A 353 -35.11 -20.82 5.70
CA GLU A 353 -34.19 -20.98 4.54
C GLU A 353 -32.72 -21.20 4.97
N LEU A 354 -32.40 -20.95 6.26
CA LEU A 354 -31.08 -21.17 6.85
C LEU A 354 -31.13 -22.34 7.85
N ILE A 355 -30.64 -23.52 7.45
CA ILE A 355 -30.35 -24.60 8.40
C ILE A 355 -29.06 -24.25 9.12
N ALA A 356 -29.13 -24.09 10.45
CA ALA A 356 -27.98 -23.91 11.33
C ALA A 356 -26.96 -25.04 11.13
N GLY A 357 -25.92 -24.81 10.34
CA GLY A 357 -24.88 -25.80 10.04
C GLY A 357 -24.17 -25.65 8.70
N GLU A 358 -24.74 -24.93 7.73
CA GLU A 358 -24.14 -24.80 6.38
C GLU A 358 -23.22 -23.57 6.20
N LEU A 359 -22.28 -23.35 7.13
CA LEU A 359 -21.12 -22.47 6.90
C LEU A 359 -20.29 -22.90 5.68
N ASN A 360 -20.44 -24.16 5.25
CA ASN A 360 -19.71 -24.79 4.15
C ASN A 360 -20.45 -24.82 2.79
N ALA A 361 -21.77 -24.59 2.71
CA ALA A 361 -22.50 -24.66 1.42
C ALA A 361 -22.26 -23.40 0.56
N THR A 362 -22.19 -22.23 1.20
CA THR A 362 -21.83 -20.95 0.55
C THR A 362 -20.35 -20.82 0.22
N ALA A 363 -19.50 -21.76 0.69
CA ALA A 363 -18.07 -21.79 0.38
C ALA A 363 -17.78 -22.28 -1.05
N PHE A 364 -18.74 -22.97 -1.70
CA PHE A 364 -18.58 -23.55 -3.03
C PHE A 364 -18.95 -22.61 -4.17
N VAL A 365 -19.62 -21.49 -3.89
CA VAL A 365 -20.03 -20.51 -4.89
C VAL A 365 -19.21 -19.24 -4.70
N ASP A 366 -18.57 -18.76 -5.77
CA ASP A 366 -17.84 -17.48 -5.80
C ASP A 366 -18.82 -16.31 -5.71
N MET A 367 -19.50 -16.20 -4.57
CA MET A 367 -20.45 -15.16 -4.24
C MET A 367 -19.69 -13.91 -3.78
N THR A 368 -20.12 -12.75 -4.25
CA THR A 368 -19.56 -11.47 -3.80
C THR A 368 -19.91 -11.19 -2.34
N ASP A 369 -19.24 -10.21 -1.73
CA ASP A 369 -19.57 -9.78 -0.37
C ASP A 369 -21.02 -9.28 -0.24
N LYS A 370 -21.68 -8.80 -1.29
CA LYS A 370 -23.13 -8.49 -1.23
C LYS A 370 -24.00 -9.74 -1.32
N GLU A 371 -23.62 -10.71 -2.12
CA GLU A 371 -24.39 -11.94 -2.35
C GLU A 371 -24.25 -12.94 -1.19
N ASN A 372 -23.13 -12.92 -0.45
CA ASN A 372 -22.91 -13.84 0.66
C ASN A 372 -23.58 -13.33 1.96
N PRO A 373 -24.65 -14.01 2.45
CA PRO A 373 -25.34 -13.64 3.68
C PRO A 373 -24.45 -13.84 4.91
N ASN A 374 -23.53 -14.81 4.85
CA ASN A 374 -22.63 -15.21 5.94
C ASN A 374 -21.38 -14.32 6.06
N PHE A 375 -21.16 -13.40 5.12
CA PHE A 375 -20.01 -12.50 5.16
C PHE A 375 -20.21 -11.35 6.15
N VAL A 376 -19.38 -11.32 7.20
CA VAL A 376 -19.31 -10.26 8.22
C VAL A 376 -18.20 -9.28 7.85
N TYR A 377 -18.53 -7.99 7.75
CA TYR A 377 -17.54 -6.94 7.53
C TYR A 377 -16.75 -6.70 8.82
N VAL A 378 -15.43 -6.64 8.69
CA VAL A 378 -14.46 -6.34 9.74
C VAL A 378 -14.26 -4.83 9.81
N TYR A 379 -14.36 -4.25 11.01
CA TYR A 379 -14.23 -2.80 11.24
C TYR A 379 -13.09 -2.45 12.19
#